data_AF-A0AA48GW56-F1
#
_entry.id   AF-A0AA48GW56-F1
#
_cell.length_a   1.000
_cell.length_b   1.000
_cell.length_c   1.000
_cell.angle_alpha   90.00
_cell.angle_beta   90.00
_cell.angle_gamma   90.00
#
_symmetry.space_group_name_H-M   'P 1'
#
loop_
_entity.id
_entity.type
_entity.pdbx_description
1 polymer ?
#
loop_
_entity_poly.entity_id
_entity_poly.type
_entity_poly.pdbx_seq_one_letter_code
_entity_poly.pdbx_strand_id
1 'polypeptide(L)'
;MAQNPTEITLANLAGGALMECATLEFRKICANIQDPNTSAEAKRKLTIVVLIEPDAKRCSGRITYEVKSSIPGPDAGKTEAYIAFDPGSESYGLFEVERHPPLFKPEEPLPNVSELPAKRA
;
A
#
# COMPACT_ATOMS: atom_id res chain seq x y z
N MET A 1 -14.47 11.87 49.41
CA MET A 1 -13.66 12.85 48.64
C MET A 1 -14.55 13.36 47.52
N ALA A 2 -14.89 14.66 47.52
CA ALA A 2 -15.70 15.25 46.46
C ALA A 2 -14.83 15.33 45.20
N GLN A 3 -15.22 14.64 44.12
CA GLN A 3 -14.54 14.81 42.84
C GLN A 3 -14.96 16.16 42.25
N ASN A 4 -13.98 17.03 42.01
CA ASN A 4 -14.21 18.27 41.29
C ASN A 4 -14.74 17.94 39.87
N PRO A 5 -15.70 18.72 39.34
CA PRO A 5 -16.19 18.51 37.98
C PRO A 5 -15.00 18.65 37.02
N THR A 6 -14.69 17.56 36.32
CA THR A 6 -13.58 17.52 35.38
C THR A 6 -14.07 18.05 34.03
N GLU A 7 -13.36 19.04 33.48
CA GLU A 7 -13.65 19.55 32.14
C GLU A 7 -13.44 18.45 31.09
N ILE A 8 -14.41 18.28 30.20
CA ILE A 8 -14.29 17.35 29.07
C ILE A 8 -13.53 18.03 27.94
N THR A 9 -12.39 17.46 27.58
CA THR A 9 -11.53 17.85 26.46
C THR A 9 -11.52 16.73 25.43
N LEU A 10 -11.05 17.02 24.21
CA LEU A 10 -10.82 15.98 23.19
C LEU A 10 -9.90 14.85 23.68
N ALA A 11 -8.95 15.17 24.57
CA ALA A 11 -8.00 14.19 25.10
C ALA A 11 -8.62 13.22 26.12
N ASN A 12 -9.62 13.67 26.88
CA ASN A 12 -10.25 12.88 27.94
C ASN A 12 -11.68 12.43 27.59
N LEU A 13 -12.14 12.70 26.37
CA LEU A 13 -13.45 12.27 25.88
C LEU A 13 -13.59 10.75 26.03
N ALA A 14 -14.71 10.31 26.62
CA ALA A 14 -14.96 8.90 26.95
C ALA A 14 -13.82 8.25 27.77
N GLY A 15 -13.18 9.01 28.66
CA GLY A 15 -12.07 8.53 29.47
C GLY A 15 -10.75 8.39 28.69
N GLY A 16 -10.65 8.98 27.50
CA GLY A 16 -9.48 8.86 26.61
C GLY A 16 -9.63 7.82 25.51
N ALA A 17 -10.76 7.10 25.45
CA ALA A 17 -11.00 6.07 24.43
C ALA A 17 -10.94 6.62 22.99
N LEU A 18 -11.37 7.88 22.77
CA LEU A 18 -11.23 8.53 21.46
C LEU A 18 -9.76 8.66 21.04
N MET A 19 -8.88 9.03 21.97
CA MET A 19 -7.45 9.19 21.71
C MET A 19 -6.79 7.85 21.42
N GLU A 20 -7.21 6.78 22.10
CA GLU A 20 -6.71 5.42 21.82
C GLU A 20 -7.09 4.96 20.42
N CYS A 21 -8.37 5.10 20.03
CA CYS A 21 -8.83 4.78 18.69
C CYS A 21 -8.10 5.61 17.61
N ALA A 22 -7.95 6.92 17.82
CA ALA A 22 -7.21 7.79 16.91
C ALA A 22 -5.73 7.40 16.80
N THR A 23 -5.08 7.06 17.91
CA THR A 23 -3.67 6.63 17.94
C THR A 23 -3.48 5.31 17.20
N LEU A 24 -4.40 4.35 17.35
CA LEU A 24 -4.35 3.08 16.61
C LEU A 24 -4.45 3.31 15.10
N GLU A 25 -5.39 4.13 14.65
CA GLU A 25 -5.54 4.46 13.23
C GLU A 25 -4.34 5.26 12.70
N PHE A 26 -3.79 6.18 13.51
CA PHE A 26 -2.60 6.93 13.15
C PHE A 26 -1.38 6.01 12.95
N ARG A 27 -1.21 5.01 13.83
CA ARG A 27 -0.14 4.00 13.68
C ARG A 27 -0.30 3.19 12.40
N LYS A 28 -1.53 2.83 12.00
CA LYS A 28 -1.78 2.14 10.72
C LYS A 28 -1.40 3.00 9.53
N ILE A 29 -1.73 4.29 9.57
CA ILE A 29 -1.33 5.25 8.53
C ILE A 29 0.20 5.34 8.46
N CYS A 30 0.88 5.47 9.59
CA CYS A 30 2.35 5.49 9.63
C CYS A 30 2.97 4.20 9.07
N ALA A 31 2.44 3.03 9.44
CA ALA A 31 2.90 1.74 8.93
C ALA A 31 2.74 1.64 7.41
N ASN A 32 1.63 2.16 6.86
CA ASN A 32 1.39 2.21 5.42
C ASN A 32 2.25 3.26 4.69
N ILE A 33 2.73 4.31 5.36
CA ILE A 33 3.72 5.23 4.78
C ILE A 33 5.09 4.57 4.68
N GLN A 34 5.44 3.74 5.66
CA GLN A 34 6.72 3.03 5.68
C GLN A 34 6.77 1.84 4.72
N ASP A 35 5.62 1.32 4.26
CA ASP A 35 5.55 0.20 3.33
C ASP A 35 6.09 0.58 1.93
N PRO A 36 7.19 -0.04 1.47
CA PRO A 36 7.76 0.24 0.14
C PRO A 36 6.82 -0.13 -1.01
N ASN A 37 5.82 -1.00 -0.76
CA ASN A 37 4.87 -1.46 -1.77
C ASN A 37 3.63 -0.58 -1.86
N THR A 38 3.55 0.51 -1.10
CA THR A 38 2.45 1.46 -1.19
C THR A 38 2.96 2.80 -1.72
N SER A 39 2.29 3.35 -2.73
CA SER A 39 2.61 4.65 -3.32
C SER A 39 2.93 5.74 -2.28
N ALA A 40 4.13 6.32 -2.40
CA ALA A 40 4.64 7.34 -1.49
C ALA A 40 3.81 8.63 -1.55
N GLU A 41 3.29 9.01 -2.72
CA GLU A 41 2.52 10.24 -2.94
C GLU A 41 1.02 10.09 -2.64
N ALA A 42 0.56 8.87 -2.37
CA ALA A 42 -0.85 8.62 -2.14
C ALA A 42 -1.34 9.30 -0.84
N LYS A 43 -2.41 10.09 -0.97
CA LYS A 43 -3.01 10.83 0.14
C LYS A 43 -3.67 9.86 1.13
N ARG A 44 -3.27 9.94 2.39
CA ARG A 44 -3.87 9.20 3.51
C ARG A 44 -4.74 10.15 4.32
N LYS A 45 -5.94 9.70 4.72
CA LYS A 45 -6.91 10.55 5.42
C LYS A 45 -7.32 9.89 6.73
N LEU A 46 -7.25 10.65 7.83
CA LEU A 46 -7.88 10.30 9.10
C LEU A 46 -9.11 11.19 9.28
N THR A 47 -10.27 10.59 9.54
CA THR A 47 -11.52 11.31 9.77
C THR A 47 -12.05 10.95 11.16
N ILE A 48 -12.23 11.96 12.00
CA ILE A 48 -12.86 11.81 13.32
C ILE A 48 -14.21 12.51 13.23
N VAL A 49 -15.28 11.77 13.47
CA VAL A 49 -16.65 12.28 13.50
C VAL A 49 -17.11 12.26 14.94
N VAL A 50 -17.51 13.42 15.47
CA VAL A 50 -18.10 13.56 16.80
C VAL A 50 -19.51 14.10 16.64
N LEU A 51 -20.49 13.32 17.08
CA LEU A 51 -21.90 13.66 17.07
C LEU A 51 -22.34 14.02 18.48
N ILE A 52 -22.99 15.16 18.62
CA ILE A 52 -23.48 15.67 19.90
C ILE A 52 -24.98 15.88 19.78
N GLU A 53 -25.76 15.09 20.50
CA GLU A 53 -27.22 15.16 20.54
C GLU A 53 -27.64 15.77 21.88
N PRO A 54 -28.04 17.06 21.92
CA PRO A 54 -28.49 17.68 23.16
C PRO A 54 -29.88 17.17 23.56
N ASP A 55 -30.11 17.06 24.87
CA ASP A 55 -31.43 16.77 25.45
C ASP A 55 -32.39 17.95 25.27
N ALA A 56 -33.70 17.70 25.35
CA ALA A 56 -34.75 18.71 25.20
C ALA A 56 -34.59 19.88 26.18
N LYS A 57 -34.05 19.62 27.38
CA LYS A 57 -33.78 20.65 28.40
C LYS A 57 -32.45 21.38 28.19
N ARG A 58 -31.62 20.96 27.22
CA ARG A 58 -30.27 21.49 26.94
C ARG A 58 -29.32 21.43 28.14
N CYS A 59 -29.58 20.56 29.11
CA CYS A 59 -28.77 20.39 30.32
C CYS A 59 -27.81 19.21 30.22
N SER A 60 -28.08 18.26 29.33
CA SER A 60 -27.26 17.10 29.06
C SER A 60 -27.26 16.81 27.57
N GLY A 61 -26.26 16.10 27.08
CA GLY A 61 -26.20 15.68 25.70
C GLY A 61 -25.49 14.33 25.58
N ARG A 62 -25.90 13.53 24.61
CA ARG A 62 -25.20 12.30 24.26
C ARG A 62 -24.09 12.65 23.27
N ILE A 63 -22.89 12.14 23.55
CA ILE A 63 -21.75 12.28 22.65
C ILE A 63 -21.43 10.90 22.08
N THR A 64 -21.45 10.79 20.76
CA THR A 64 -21.05 9.60 20.01
C THR A 64 -19.85 9.97 19.15
N TYR A 65 -18.86 9.09 19.06
CA TYR A 65 -17.69 9.34 18.21
C TYR A 65 -17.41 8.15 17.30
N GLU A 66 -16.86 8.44 16.12
CA GLU A 66 -16.42 7.45 15.14
C GLU A 66 -15.08 7.90 14.56
N VAL A 67 -14.12 6.99 14.46
CA VAL A 67 -12.80 7.24 13.87
C VAL A 67 -12.63 6.32 12.66
N LYS A 68 -12.38 6.91 11.49
CA LYS A 68 -12.18 6.19 10.22
C LYS A 68 -10.86 6.63 9.59
N SER A 69 -10.07 5.67 9.12
CA SER A 69 -8.93 5.94 8.25
C SER A 69 -9.24 5.53 6.80
N SER A 70 -8.70 6.28 5.84
CA SER A 70 -8.66 5.91 4.43
C SER A 70 -7.21 5.83 4.01
N ILE A 71 -6.79 4.61 3.67
CA ILE A 71 -5.42 4.24 3.40
C ILE A 71 -5.37 3.67 1.97
N PRO A 72 -4.45 4.12 1.11
CA PRO A 72 -4.25 3.53 -0.21
C PRO A 72 -3.79 2.08 -0.08
N GLY A 73 -4.31 1.21 -0.95
CA GLY A 73 -3.89 -0.19 -1.02
C GLY A 73 -2.49 -0.34 -1.61
N PRO A 74 -1.89 -1.55 -1.51
CA PRO A 74 -0.60 -1.85 -2.12
C PRO A 74 -0.66 -1.65 -3.64
N ASP A 75 0.45 -1.20 -4.22
CA ASP A 75 0.61 -1.12 -5.66
C ASP A 75 0.53 -2.54 -6.25
N ALA A 76 -0.12 -2.66 -7.42
CA ALA A 76 -0.32 -3.94 -8.06
C ALA A 76 1.03 -4.52 -8.53
N GLY A 77 1.49 -5.59 -7.86
CA GLY A 77 2.64 -6.38 -8.29
C GLY A 77 2.35 -7.01 -9.65
N LYS A 78 3.29 -6.85 -10.60
CA LYS A 78 3.25 -7.52 -11.91
C LYS A 78 4.40 -8.49 -11.96
N THR A 79 4.07 -9.78 -12.09
CA THR A 79 5.07 -10.83 -12.32
C THR A 79 4.79 -11.44 -13.69
N GLU A 80 5.78 -11.45 -14.57
CA GLU A 80 5.73 -12.18 -15.84
C GLU A 80 6.23 -13.61 -15.58
N ALA A 81 5.32 -14.59 -15.62
CA ALA A 81 5.65 -16.00 -15.52
C ALA A 81 5.47 -16.66 -16.89
N TYR A 82 6.42 -17.51 -17.29
CA TYR A 82 6.22 -18.41 -18.43
C TYR A 82 5.59 -19.70 -17.93
N ILE A 83 4.54 -20.13 -18.61
CA ILE A 83 3.85 -21.38 -18.34
C ILE A 83 4.27 -22.37 -19.43
N ALA A 84 5.06 -23.37 -19.06
CA ALA A 84 5.44 -24.45 -19.96
C ALA A 84 4.40 -25.57 -19.86
N PHE A 85 3.80 -25.92 -20.98
CA PHE A 85 2.91 -27.08 -21.13
C PHE A 85 3.64 -28.13 -21.94
N ASP A 86 3.82 -29.32 -21.38
CA ASP A 86 4.38 -30.45 -22.10
C ASP A 86 3.22 -31.28 -22.69
N PRO A 87 3.02 -31.31 -24.02
CA PRO A 87 1.88 -31.98 -24.62
C PRO A 87 1.97 -33.50 -24.42
N GLY A 88 1.24 -34.01 -23.43
CA GLY A 88 1.17 -35.44 -23.08
C GLY A 88 1.45 -35.77 -21.62
N SER A 89 1.90 -34.80 -20.80
CA SER A 89 2.03 -34.98 -19.35
C SER A 89 1.12 -33.99 -18.61
N GLU A 90 0.55 -34.40 -17.49
CA GLU A 90 -0.29 -33.56 -16.61
C GLU A 90 0.52 -32.47 -15.85
N SER A 91 1.80 -32.32 -16.17
CA SER A 91 2.74 -31.46 -15.46
C SER A 91 2.78 -30.07 -16.11
N TYR A 92 2.57 -29.04 -15.29
CA TYR A 92 2.76 -27.64 -15.67
C TYR A 92 3.92 -27.04 -14.88
N GLY A 93 4.83 -26.34 -15.57
CA GLY A 93 5.95 -25.62 -14.96
C GLY A 93 5.68 -24.12 -14.91
N LEU A 94 5.79 -23.52 -13.71
CA LEU A 94 5.72 -22.08 -13.50
C LEU A 94 7.15 -21.57 -13.21
N PHE A 95 7.67 -20.71 -14.08
CA PHE A 95 9.00 -20.13 -13.90
C PHE A 95 8.91 -18.60 -13.89
N GLU A 96 9.50 -17.99 -12.86
CA GLU A 96 9.73 -16.55 -12.78
C GLU A 96 11.01 -16.20 -13.56
N VAL A 97 10.95 -15.18 -14.42
CA VAL A 97 12.06 -14.83 -15.31
C VAL A 97 12.72 -13.53 -14.84
N GLU A 98 13.95 -13.62 -14.35
CA GLU A 98 14.83 -12.46 -14.26
C GLU A 98 15.32 -12.10 -15.67
N ARG A 99 14.88 -10.95 -16.20
CA ARG A 99 15.41 -10.42 -17.47
C ARG A 99 16.87 -10.01 -17.28
N HIS A 100 17.80 -10.93 -17.51
CA HIS A 100 19.21 -10.59 -17.59
C HIS A 100 19.45 -9.72 -18.84
N PRO A 101 20.16 -8.57 -18.74
CA PRO A 101 20.56 -7.83 -19.93
C PRO A 101 21.36 -8.75 -20.86
N PRO A 102 21.21 -8.60 -22.19
CA PRO A 102 21.88 -9.48 -23.14
C PRO A 102 23.39 -9.43 -22.89
N LEU A 103 23.96 -10.59 -22.53
CA LEU A 103 25.39 -10.74 -22.23
C LEU A 103 26.27 -10.46 -23.47
N PHE A 104 25.68 -10.55 -24.66
CA PHE A 104 26.31 -10.25 -25.93
C PHE A 104 25.65 -9.01 -26.53
N LYS A 105 26.37 -7.89 -26.47
CA LYS A 105 26.10 -6.79 -27.40
C LYS A 105 26.52 -7.28 -28.79
N PRO A 106 25.70 -7.14 -29.85
CA PRO A 106 26.18 -7.34 -31.21
C PRO A 106 27.39 -6.41 -31.38
N GLU A 107 28.59 -6.96 -31.53
CA GLU A 107 29.74 -6.15 -31.92
C GLU A 107 29.43 -5.54 -33.29
N GLU A 108 29.69 -4.23 -33.43
CA GLU A 108 29.61 -3.59 -34.74
C GLU A 108 30.52 -4.36 -35.70
N PRO A 109 30.05 -4.68 -36.92
CA PRO A 109 30.86 -5.41 -37.88
C PRO A 109 32.17 -4.66 -38.07
N LEU A 110 33.29 -5.35 -37.85
CA LEU A 110 34.61 -4.74 -37.95
C LEU A 110 34.73 -4.02 -39.30
N PRO A 111 35.12 -2.73 -39.33
CA PRO A 111 35.33 -2.03 -40.58
C PRO A 111 36.47 -2.75 -41.30
N ASN A 112 36.15 -3.38 -42.43
CA ASN A 112 37.05 -4.10 -43.36
C ASN A 112 36.99 -5.63 -43.37
N VAL A 113 35.90 -6.28 -42.94
CA VAL A 113 35.66 -7.65 -43.39
C VAL A 113 35.16 -7.61 -44.83
N SER A 114 36.06 -7.73 -45.81
CA SER A 114 35.67 -7.95 -47.20
C SER A 114 34.91 -9.26 -47.30
N GLU A 115 33.68 -9.24 -47.82
CA GLU A 115 32.87 -10.43 -48.02
C GLU A 115 33.68 -11.50 -48.78
N LEU A 116 33.80 -12.68 -48.18
CA LEU A 116 34.40 -13.84 -48.85
C LEU A 116 33.59 -14.11 -50.13
N PRO A 117 34.23 -14.22 -51.31
CA PRO A 117 33.50 -14.42 -52.54
C PRO A 117 32.69 -15.71 -52.45
N ALA A 118 31.38 -15.59 -52.73
CA ALA A 118 30.47 -16.71 -52.74
C ALA A 118 31.06 -17.84 -53.60
N LYS A 119 31.20 -19.03 -52.98
CA LYS A 119 31.70 -20.23 -53.62
C LYS A 119 30.85 -20.49 -54.86
N ARG A 120 31.41 -20.34 -56.06
CA ARG A 120 30.72 -20.70 -57.32
C ARG A 120 30.36 -22.19 -57.25
N ALA A 121 29.13 -22.47 -57.65
CA ALA A 121 28.49 -23.79 -57.65
C ALA A 121 29.31 -24.84 -58.41
#